data_AF-A0A7C7QEW1-F1
#
_entry.id   AF-A0A7C7QEW1-F1
#
_cell.length_a   1.000
_cell.length_b   1.000
_cell.length_c   1.000
_cell.angle_alpha   90.00
_cell.angle_beta   90.00
_cell.angle_gamma   90.00
#
_symmetry.space_group_name_H-M   'P 1'
#
loop_
_entity.id
_entity.type
_entity.pdbx_description
1 polymer ?
#
loop_
_entity_poly.entity_id
_entity_poly.type
_entity_poly.pdbx_seq_one_letter_code
_entity_poly.pdbx_strand_id
1 'polypeptide(L)'
;MDDIPLWVLFTALLFLIIVSGFFSGSETGLMSLNRYRLRHLADTKHRGALRAQRLLEQPERLISLILLGNNFVNILASAIATIIGLRLFGEAGIAIATGVLTFVILVFAEVTPKTIAALHPEKYALPSAYVLEPLLKLLAPVVWTINQITRGIFKLLGIRLDETSRMRLTREELRVVVNEAGSMIPHRHQQMLLSILDLEKATVEDIMIPRNEIVGIDISDDWEDIVGQIAESQHTRLPVYENDIDHVIGMLHLRRAIRVLQQPDAGKDALRAIVSEAYFVPEGVPLNTQLL
;
A
#
# COMPACT_ATOMS: atom_id res chain seq x y z
N MET A 1 -51.67 20.93 8.99
CA MET A 1 -50.55 21.28 8.10
C MET A 1 -50.93 22.40 7.14
N ASP A 2 -52.21 22.55 6.77
CA ASP A 2 -52.72 23.60 5.85
C ASP A 2 -52.50 25.05 6.28
N ASP A 3 -52.13 25.27 7.54
CA ASP A 3 -51.80 26.61 8.07
C ASP A 3 -50.32 27.01 7.88
N ILE A 4 -49.45 26.12 7.39
CA ILE A 4 -48.04 26.48 7.15
C ILE A 4 -47.95 27.27 5.84
N PRO A 5 -47.44 28.52 5.85
CA PRO A 5 -47.32 29.31 4.63
C PRO A 5 -46.39 28.66 3.60
N LEU A 6 -46.72 28.77 2.32
CA LEU A 6 -45.91 28.21 1.22
C LEU A 6 -44.45 28.71 1.24
N TRP A 7 -44.22 29.97 1.60
CA TRP A 7 -42.87 30.52 1.68
C TRP A 7 -42.01 29.79 2.72
N VAL A 8 -42.59 29.35 3.85
CA VAL A 8 -41.87 28.56 4.87
C VAL A 8 -41.45 27.21 4.29
N LEU A 9 -42.34 26.56 3.53
CA LEU A 9 -42.04 25.27 2.89
C LEU A 9 -40.93 25.41 1.85
N PHE A 10 -40.96 26.46 1.02
CA PHE A 10 -39.89 26.73 0.05
C PHE A 10 -38.56 27.06 0.72
N THR A 11 -38.55 27.87 1.80
CA THR A 11 -37.33 28.16 2.56
C THR A 11 -36.77 26.90 3.22
N ALA A 12 -37.63 26.07 3.80
CA ALA A 12 -37.22 24.78 4.37
C ALA A 12 -36.64 23.85 3.29
N LEU A 13 -37.28 23.77 2.12
CA LEU A 13 -36.79 22.96 1.00
C LEU A 13 -35.42 23.42 0.52
N LEU A 14 -35.23 24.73 0.34
CA LEU A 14 -33.94 25.30 -0.05
C LEU A 14 -32.85 24.98 0.98
N PHE A 15 -33.16 25.12 2.27
CA PHE A 15 -32.24 24.74 3.33
C PHE A 15 -31.86 23.25 3.27
N LEU A 16 -32.83 22.36 3.07
CA LEU A 16 -32.57 20.93 2.94
C LEU A 16 -31.70 20.59 1.72
N ILE A 17 -31.92 21.24 0.57
CA ILE A 17 -31.08 21.08 -0.62
C ILE A 17 -29.62 21.46 -0.32
N ILE A 18 -29.40 22.57 0.39
CA ILE A 18 -28.04 23.00 0.80
C ILE A 18 -27.42 21.97 1.76
N VAL A 19 -28.18 21.45 2.73
CA VAL A 19 -27.68 20.45 3.67
C VAL A 19 -27.36 19.12 2.96
N SER A 20 -28.17 18.68 1.99
CA SER A 20 -27.87 17.52 1.16
C SER A 20 -26.59 17.74 0.35
N GLY A 21 -26.46 18.92 -0.27
CA GLY A 21 -25.24 19.32 -0.97
C GLY A 21 -24.00 19.31 -0.09
N PHE A 22 -24.12 19.75 1.16
CA PHE A 22 -23.05 19.66 2.16
C PHE A 22 -22.65 18.21 2.44
N PHE A 23 -23.60 17.29 2.68
CA PHE A 23 -23.29 15.88 2.92
C PHE A 23 -22.62 15.23 1.70
N SER A 24 -23.22 15.36 0.51
CA SER A 24 -22.67 14.83 -0.74
C SER A 24 -21.27 15.36 -1.05
N GLY A 25 -21.05 16.68 -0.93
CA GLY A 25 -19.74 17.28 -1.15
C GLY A 25 -18.71 16.88 -0.09
N SER A 26 -19.14 16.72 1.17
CA SER A 26 -18.23 16.31 2.24
C SER A 26 -17.73 14.87 2.08
N GLU A 27 -18.57 13.96 1.58
CA GLU A 27 -18.17 12.58 1.25
C GLU A 27 -17.02 12.60 0.24
N THR A 28 -17.25 13.20 -0.93
CA THR A 28 -16.24 13.25 -2.00
C THR A 28 -15.01 14.03 -1.55
N GLY A 29 -15.18 15.15 -0.83
CA GLY A 29 -14.06 15.94 -0.33
C GLY A 29 -13.16 15.15 0.61
N LEU A 30 -13.74 14.45 1.60
CA LEU A 30 -12.97 13.66 2.57
C LEU A 30 -12.30 12.44 1.92
N MET A 31 -12.98 11.77 0.98
CA MET A 31 -12.42 10.59 0.31
C MET A 31 -11.32 10.95 -0.69
N SER A 32 -11.37 12.14 -1.31
CA SER A 32 -10.36 12.62 -2.25
C SER A 32 -9.17 13.33 -1.60
N LEU A 33 -9.10 13.42 -0.26
CA LEU A 33 -7.97 14.03 0.44
C LEU A 33 -6.69 13.20 0.26
N ASN A 34 -5.61 13.87 -0.17
CA ASN A 34 -4.26 13.32 -0.15
C ASN A 34 -3.82 13.04 1.31
N ARG A 35 -3.55 11.77 1.62
CA ARG A 35 -3.21 11.30 2.97
C ARG A 35 -1.92 11.92 3.51
N TYR A 36 -0.91 12.09 2.66
CA TYR A 36 0.37 12.70 3.04
C TYR A 36 0.17 14.17 3.44
N ARG A 37 -0.51 14.94 2.59
CA ARG A 37 -0.76 16.37 2.86
C ARG A 37 -1.66 16.59 4.07
N LEU A 38 -2.67 15.75 4.27
CA LEU A 38 -3.52 15.78 5.46
C LEU A 38 -2.70 15.56 6.74
N ARG A 39 -1.78 14.58 6.74
CA ARG A 39 -0.92 14.29 7.88
C ARG A 39 0.02 15.46 8.19
N HIS A 40 0.66 16.04 7.16
CA HIS A 40 1.48 17.24 7.32
C HIS A 40 0.69 18.42 7.92
N LEU A 41 -0.55 18.64 7.47
CA LEU A 41 -1.43 19.68 8.03
C LEU A 41 -1.82 19.37 9.50
N ALA A 42 -2.02 18.10 9.84
CA ALA A 42 -2.28 17.70 11.21
C ALA A 42 -1.07 17.87 12.13
N ASP A 43 0.14 17.56 11.65
CA ASP A 43 1.41 17.72 12.36
C ASP A 43 1.72 19.21 12.64
N THR A 44 1.33 20.11 11.72
CA THR A 44 1.35 21.57 11.91
C THR A 44 0.20 22.09 12.79
N LYS A 45 -0.52 21.21 13.48
CA LYS A 45 -1.63 21.48 14.41
C LYS A 45 -2.85 22.16 13.77
N HIS A 46 -3.07 22.00 12.47
CA HIS A 46 -4.30 22.48 11.83
C HIS A 46 -5.52 21.70 12.37
N ARG A 47 -6.41 22.40 13.09
CA ARG A 47 -7.55 21.78 13.79
C ARG A 47 -8.49 21.01 12.87
N GLY A 48 -8.79 21.54 11.68
CA GLY A 48 -9.65 20.85 10.71
C GLY A 48 -9.00 19.58 10.15
N ALA A 49 -7.67 19.57 10.02
CA ALA A 49 -6.92 18.42 9.53
C ALA A 49 -6.88 17.31 10.58
N LEU A 50 -6.66 17.65 11.84
CA LEU A 50 -6.75 16.71 12.96
C LEU A 50 -8.12 16.03 13.05
N ARG A 51 -9.22 16.77 12.85
CA ARG A 51 -10.57 16.20 12.85
C ARG A 51 -10.83 15.32 11.63
N ALA A 52 -10.47 15.81 10.44
CA ALA A 52 -10.63 15.05 9.21
C ALA A 52 -9.82 13.74 9.26
N GLN A 53 -8.62 13.76 9.84
CA GLN A 53 -7.80 12.57 10.05
C GLN A 53 -8.51 11.54 10.94
N ARG A 54 -9.05 11.94 12.11
CA ARG A 54 -9.82 11.04 12.99
C ARG A 54 -11.06 10.46 12.32
N LEU A 55 -11.77 11.28 11.53
CA LEU A 55 -12.93 10.81 10.76
C LEU A 55 -12.53 9.75 9.73
N LEU A 56 -11.36 9.90 9.12
CA LEU A 56 -10.82 8.99 8.10
C LEU A 56 -10.14 7.74 8.69
N GLU A 57 -9.86 7.69 9.99
CA GLU A 57 -9.42 6.46 10.68
C GLU A 57 -10.53 5.39 10.71
N GLN A 58 -11.80 5.81 10.67
CA GLN A 58 -12.97 4.93 10.66
C GLN A 58 -13.89 5.24 9.47
N PRO A 59 -13.43 5.01 8.23
CA PRO A 59 -14.13 5.45 7.03
C PRO A 59 -15.52 4.81 6.89
N GLU A 60 -15.71 3.57 7.37
CA GLU A 60 -17.02 2.91 7.38
C GLU A 60 -18.06 3.71 8.18
N ARG A 61 -17.70 4.20 9.38
CA ARG A 61 -18.62 4.97 10.21
C ARG A 61 -18.91 6.34 9.62
N LEU A 62 -17.90 6.96 9.01
CA LEU A 62 -18.04 8.22 8.30
C LEU A 62 -18.98 8.10 7.10
N ILE A 63 -18.78 7.08 6.25
CA ILE A 63 -19.62 6.84 5.07
C ILE A 63 -21.05 6.58 5.52
N SER A 64 -21.26 5.68 6.50
CA SER A 64 -22.60 5.40 7.02
C SER A 64 -23.29 6.64 7.59
N LEU A 65 -22.56 7.51 8.31
CA LEU A 65 -23.10 8.77 8.81
C LEU A 65 -23.54 9.70 7.67
N ILE A 66 -22.68 9.91 6.68
CA ILE A 66 -22.94 10.84 5.59
C ILE A 66 -24.12 10.33 4.73
N LEU A 67 -24.14 9.03 4.43
CA LEU A 67 -25.24 8.40 3.70
C LEU A 67 -26.56 8.50 4.47
N LEU A 68 -26.54 8.24 5.77
CA LEU A 68 -27.73 8.40 6.62
C LEU A 68 -28.24 9.85 6.60
N GLY A 69 -27.34 10.82 6.80
CA GLY A 69 -27.68 12.23 6.81
C GLY A 69 -28.25 12.69 5.46
N ASN A 70 -27.57 12.34 4.36
CA ASN A 70 -28.00 12.69 3.02
C ASN A 70 -29.36 12.09 2.68
N ASN A 71 -29.55 10.79 2.94
CA ASN A 71 -30.81 10.11 2.67
C ASN A 71 -31.95 10.67 3.51
N PHE A 72 -31.72 10.94 4.79
CA PHE A 72 -32.73 11.54 5.66
C PHE A 72 -33.18 12.91 5.15
N VAL A 73 -32.23 13.77 4.78
CA VAL A 73 -32.49 15.11 4.24
C VAL A 73 -33.22 15.04 2.90
N ASN A 74 -32.84 14.12 2.01
CA ASN A 74 -33.49 13.95 0.71
C ASN A 74 -34.93 13.43 0.84
N ILE A 75 -35.18 12.49 1.74
CA ILE A 75 -36.53 11.99 2.02
C ILE A 75 -37.40 13.12 2.60
N LEU A 76 -36.86 13.93 3.51
CA LEU A 76 -37.58 15.06 4.08
C LEU A 76 -37.86 16.15 3.02
N ALA A 77 -36.88 16.44 2.15
CA ALA A 77 -37.03 17.35 1.03
C ALA A 77 -38.11 16.85 0.05
N SER A 78 -38.13 15.54 -0.23
CA SER A 78 -39.17 14.90 -1.04
C SER A 78 -40.55 15.06 -0.42
N ALA A 79 -40.71 14.77 0.88
CA ALA A 79 -41.98 14.96 1.57
C ALA A 79 -42.48 16.41 1.51
N ILE A 80 -41.59 17.40 1.75
CA ILE A 80 -41.94 18.83 1.67
C ILE A 80 -42.29 19.23 0.24
N ALA A 81 -41.50 18.79 -0.76
CA ALA A 81 -41.78 19.07 -2.16
C ALA A 81 -43.12 18.48 -2.61
N THR A 82 -43.47 17.28 -2.16
CA THR A 82 -44.79 16.67 -2.43
C THR A 82 -45.92 17.52 -1.85
N ILE A 83 -45.78 18.04 -0.62
CA ILE A 83 -46.78 18.95 -0.01
C ILE A 83 -46.90 20.24 -0.83
N ILE A 84 -45.77 20.84 -1.24
CA ILE A 84 -45.76 22.04 -2.09
C ILE A 84 -46.47 21.75 -3.42
N GLY A 85 -46.13 20.64 -4.07
CA GLY A 85 -46.73 20.22 -5.34
C GLY A 85 -48.23 20.05 -5.23
N LEU A 86 -48.69 19.34 -4.20
CA LEU A 86 -50.11 19.10 -3.94
C LEU A 86 -50.89 20.41 -3.76
N ARG A 87 -50.31 21.40 -3.07
CA ARG A 87 -50.96 22.70 -2.85
C ARG A 87 -51.02 23.59 -4.08
N LEU A 88 -50.01 23.53 -4.94
CA LEU A 88 -49.92 24.39 -6.12
C LEU A 88 -50.68 23.83 -7.32
N PHE A 89 -50.67 22.51 -7.50
CA PHE A 89 -51.16 21.86 -8.73
C PHE A 89 -52.09 20.66 -8.46
N GLY A 90 -52.55 20.46 -7.22
CA GLY A 90 -53.40 19.32 -6.86
C GLY A 90 -52.67 17.98 -7.03
N GLU A 91 -53.41 16.92 -7.34
CA GLU A 91 -52.84 15.56 -7.47
C GLU A 91 -51.74 15.46 -8.54
N ALA A 92 -51.90 16.18 -9.67
CA ALA A 92 -50.89 16.25 -10.72
C ALA A 92 -49.56 16.87 -10.23
N GLY A 93 -49.63 17.74 -9.21
CA GLY A 93 -48.49 18.37 -8.58
C GLY A 93 -47.53 17.42 -7.89
N ILE A 94 -47.98 16.23 -7.49
CA ILE A 94 -47.13 15.22 -6.86
C ILE A 94 -46.07 14.73 -7.86
N ALA A 95 -46.51 14.38 -9.08
CA ALA A 95 -45.62 13.91 -10.14
C ALA A 95 -44.66 15.02 -10.59
N ILE A 96 -45.17 16.25 -10.77
CA ILE A 96 -44.37 17.41 -11.14
C ILE A 96 -43.30 17.71 -10.08
N ALA A 97 -43.69 17.78 -8.80
CA ALA A 97 -42.77 18.03 -7.70
C ALA A 97 -41.70 16.95 -7.58
N THR A 98 -42.05 15.68 -7.79
CA THR A 98 -41.11 14.56 -7.78
C THR A 98 -40.06 14.71 -8.89
N GLY A 99 -40.49 14.98 -10.12
CA GLY A 99 -39.58 15.16 -11.25
C GLY A 99 -38.66 16.38 -11.09
N VAL A 100 -39.24 17.52 -10.73
CA VAL A 100 -38.49 18.78 -10.52
C VAL A 100 -37.51 18.63 -9.37
N LEU A 101 -37.94 18.08 -8.22
CA LEU A 101 -37.04 17.89 -7.08
C LEU A 101 -35.90 16.94 -7.43
N THR A 102 -36.18 15.83 -8.12
CA THR A 102 -35.14 14.86 -8.51
C THR A 102 -34.07 15.54 -9.35
N PHE A 103 -34.46 16.34 -10.34
CA PHE A 103 -33.53 17.12 -11.15
C PHE A 103 -32.74 18.13 -10.30
N VAL A 104 -33.42 18.86 -9.41
CA VAL A 104 -32.78 19.86 -8.54
C VAL A 104 -31.77 19.22 -7.58
N ILE A 105 -32.11 18.12 -6.91
CA ILE A 105 -31.20 17.39 -6.03
C ILE A 105 -30.01 16.87 -6.84
N LEU A 106 -30.26 16.22 -7.97
CA LEU A 106 -29.20 15.65 -8.79
C LEU A 106 -28.19 16.73 -9.22
N VAL A 107 -28.65 17.87 -9.70
CA VAL A 107 -27.75 18.94 -10.18
C VAL A 107 -27.09 19.68 -9.02
N PHE A 108 -27.88 20.19 -8.06
CA PHE A 108 -27.42 21.16 -7.07
C PHE A 108 -26.96 20.55 -5.76
N ALA A 109 -27.50 19.39 -5.37
CA ALA A 109 -27.17 18.73 -4.10
C ALA A 109 -26.30 17.48 -4.27
N GLU A 110 -26.12 16.99 -5.50
CA GLU A 110 -25.34 15.79 -5.75
C GLU A 110 -24.17 16.03 -6.69
N VAL A 111 -24.41 16.26 -7.99
CA VAL A 111 -23.35 16.35 -9.00
C VAL A 111 -22.46 17.57 -8.75
N THR A 112 -23.03 18.77 -8.63
CA THR A 112 -22.23 20.00 -8.50
C THR A 112 -21.36 20.00 -7.23
N PRO A 113 -21.90 19.72 -6.03
CA PRO A 113 -21.07 19.70 -4.81
C PRO A 113 -19.98 18.63 -4.86
N LYS A 114 -20.26 17.43 -5.39
CA LYS A 114 -19.28 16.36 -5.55
C LYS A 114 -18.16 16.77 -6.51
N THR A 115 -18.49 17.38 -7.65
CA THR A 115 -17.49 17.87 -8.61
C THR A 115 -16.58 18.93 -8.00
N ILE A 116 -17.15 19.93 -7.30
CA ILE A 116 -16.32 20.99 -6.69
C ILE A 116 -15.44 20.40 -5.57
N ALA A 117 -15.98 19.48 -4.76
CA ALA A 117 -15.24 18.82 -3.70
C ALA A 117 -14.11 17.93 -4.25
N ALA A 118 -14.30 17.28 -5.40
CA ALA A 118 -13.25 16.53 -6.07
C ALA A 118 -12.11 17.43 -6.58
N LEU A 119 -12.45 18.62 -7.12
CA LEU A 119 -11.46 19.59 -7.59
C LEU A 119 -10.73 20.32 -6.46
N HIS A 120 -11.40 20.53 -5.32
CA HIS A 120 -10.84 21.24 -4.16
C HIS A 120 -11.09 20.49 -2.83
N PRO A 121 -10.49 19.30 -2.63
CA PRO A 121 -10.81 18.43 -1.48
C PRO A 121 -10.58 19.10 -0.14
N GLU A 122 -9.46 19.81 0.05
CA GLU A 122 -9.10 20.47 1.31
C GLU A 122 -10.08 21.58 1.70
N LYS A 123 -10.54 22.36 0.72
CA LYS A 123 -11.47 23.48 0.98
C LYS A 123 -12.84 22.99 1.43
N TYR A 124 -13.24 21.78 1.01
CA TYR A 124 -14.51 21.17 1.42
C TYR A 124 -14.37 20.31 2.68
N ALA A 125 -13.35 19.45 2.73
CA ALA A 125 -13.20 18.44 3.77
C ALA A 125 -12.78 19.00 5.14
N LEU A 126 -11.88 19.99 5.17
CA LEU A 126 -11.38 20.52 6.45
C LEU A 126 -12.47 21.29 7.21
N PRO A 127 -13.30 22.15 6.57
CA PRO A 127 -14.44 22.75 7.24
C PRO A 127 -15.52 21.73 7.60
N SER A 128 -15.83 20.78 6.71
CA SER A 128 -16.89 19.80 6.98
C SER A 128 -16.59 18.91 8.18
N ALA A 129 -15.31 18.61 8.43
CA ALA A 129 -14.88 17.85 9.60
C ALA A 129 -15.28 18.49 10.94
N TYR A 130 -15.47 19.83 10.98
CA TYR A 130 -15.96 20.49 12.20
C TYR A 130 -17.42 20.16 12.54
N VAL A 131 -18.24 19.90 11.52
CA VAL A 131 -19.65 19.56 11.65
C VAL A 131 -19.83 18.04 11.76
N LEU A 132 -19.10 17.28 10.96
CA LEU A 132 -19.25 15.82 10.88
C LEU A 132 -18.74 15.09 12.12
N GLU A 133 -17.64 15.52 12.75
CA GLU A 133 -17.12 14.86 13.96
C GLU A 133 -18.11 14.89 15.14
N PRO A 134 -18.68 16.04 15.55
CA PRO A 134 -19.68 16.04 16.62
C PRO A 134 -20.98 15.33 16.20
N LEU A 135 -21.39 15.45 14.93
CA LEU A 135 -22.57 14.74 14.43
C LEU A 135 -22.37 13.22 14.48
N LEU A 136 -21.16 12.73 14.16
CA LEU A 136 -20.80 11.32 14.29
C LEU A 136 -20.90 10.84 15.73
N LYS A 137 -20.44 11.65 16.70
CA LYS A 137 -20.54 11.30 18.13
C LYS A 137 -21.99 11.23 18.58
N LEU A 138 -22.82 12.16 18.12
CA LEU A 138 -24.25 12.19 18.43
C LEU A 138 -25.00 10.99 17.83
N LEU A 139 -24.73 10.67 16.56
CA LEU A 139 -25.40 9.59 15.82
C LEU A 139 -24.67 8.25 15.89
N ALA A 140 -23.61 8.15 16.70
CA ALA A 140 -22.83 6.94 16.91
C ALA A 140 -23.68 5.68 17.19
N PRO A 141 -24.70 5.69 18.07
CA PRO A 141 -25.50 4.48 18.32
C PRO A 141 -26.30 4.04 17.09
N VAL A 142 -26.81 4.99 16.30
CA VAL A 142 -27.57 4.71 15.08
C VAL A 142 -26.65 4.14 14.00
N VAL A 143 -25.51 4.79 13.78
CA VAL A 143 -24.48 4.33 12.83
C VAL A 143 -23.96 2.95 13.22
N TRP A 144 -23.72 2.70 14.51
CA TRP A 144 -23.30 1.40 14.99
C TRP A 144 -24.33 0.32 14.68
N THR A 145 -25.61 0.59 14.94
CA THR A 145 -26.72 -0.35 14.69
C THR A 145 -26.82 -0.71 13.22
N ILE A 146 -26.74 0.28 12.32
CA ILE A 146 -26.75 0.06 10.87
C ILE A 146 -25.57 -0.83 10.45
N ASN A 147 -24.37 -0.52 10.95
CA ASN A 147 -23.18 -1.31 10.61
C ASN A 147 -23.29 -2.76 11.12
N GLN A 148 -23.96 -3.01 12.26
CA GLN A 148 -24.23 -4.38 12.73
C GLN A 148 -25.17 -5.12 11.79
N ILE A 149 -26.22 -4.47 11.30
CA ILE A 149 -27.15 -5.07 10.32
C ILE A 149 -26.39 -5.43 9.04
N THR A 150 -25.56 -4.53 8.52
CA THR A 150 -24.76 -4.78 7.32
C THR A 150 -23.79 -5.96 7.53
N ARG A 151 -23.10 -6.04 8.68
CA ARG A 151 -22.24 -7.18 9.04
C ARG A 151 -23.03 -8.49 9.14
N GLY A 152 -24.25 -8.44 9.65
CA GLY A 152 -25.18 -9.58 9.67
C GLY A 152 -25.53 -10.07 8.26
N ILE A 153 -25.85 -9.15 7.35
CA ILE A 153 -26.12 -9.46 5.94
C ILE A 153 -24.90 -10.11 5.29
N PHE A 154 -23.70 -9.57 5.49
CA PHE A 154 -22.48 -10.17 4.94
C PHE A 154 -22.21 -11.57 5.49
N LYS A 155 -22.45 -11.79 6.78
CA LYS A 155 -22.34 -13.13 7.37
C LYS A 155 -23.32 -14.12 6.76
N LEU A 156 -24.55 -13.69 6.46
CA LEU A 156 -25.55 -14.52 5.77
C LEU A 156 -25.16 -14.84 4.33
N LEU A 157 -24.52 -13.89 3.64
CA LEU A 157 -24.03 -14.05 2.26
C LEU A 157 -22.67 -14.78 2.19
N GLY A 158 -22.07 -15.15 3.33
CA GLY A 158 -20.75 -15.80 3.38
C GLY A 158 -19.57 -14.88 3.05
N ILE A 159 -19.78 -13.56 3.02
CA ILE A 159 -18.73 -12.56 2.72
C ILE A 159 -17.94 -12.29 3.99
N ARG A 160 -16.65 -12.66 4.00
CA ARG A 160 -15.73 -12.37 5.11
C ARG A 160 -15.22 -10.94 4.99
N LEU A 161 -15.70 -10.07 5.88
CA LEU A 161 -15.13 -8.74 6.09
C LEU A 161 -13.85 -8.86 6.94
N ASP A 162 -12.74 -9.24 6.33
CA ASP A 162 -11.44 -9.21 7.02
C ASP A 162 -10.91 -7.76 7.05
N GLU A 163 -11.13 -7.07 8.16
CA GLU A 163 -10.47 -5.77 8.49
C GLU A 163 -8.93 -5.89 8.47
N THR A 164 -8.41 -7.09 8.68
CA THR A 164 -6.99 -7.47 8.66
C THR A 164 -6.35 -7.45 7.26
N SER A 165 -7.14 -7.40 6.17
CA SER A 165 -6.60 -7.34 4.81
C SER A 165 -5.94 -5.99 4.48
N ARG A 166 -6.32 -4.90 5.17
CA ARG A 166 -5.72 -3.56 4.97
C ARG A 166 -4.28 -3.43 5.48
N MET A 167 -3.78 -4.41 6.23
CA MET A 167 -2.46 -4.34 6.88
C MET A 167 -1.42 -5.30 6.32
N ARG A 168 -1.78 -6.15 5.38
CA ARG A 168 -0.82 -7.03 4.71
C ARG A 168 -0.43 -6.39 3.38
N LEU A 169 0.58 -5.53 3.44
CA LEU A 169 1.22 -5.06 2.21
C LEU A 169 1.86 -6.28 1.52
N THR A 170 1.52 -6.46 0.26
CA THR A 170 2.30 -7.32 -0.64
C THR A 170 3.71 -6.75 -0.78
N ARG A 171 4.66 -7.57 -1.24
CA ARG A 171 6.04 -7.15 -1.42
C ARG A 171 6.16 -6.02 -2.45
N GLU A 172 5.36 -6.08 -3.50
CA GLU A 172 5.26 -5.05 -4.52
C GLU A 172 4.74 -3.74 -3.94
N GLU A 173 3.75 -3.78 -3.04
CA GLU A 173 3.28 -2.61 -2.30
C GLU A 173 4.31 -2.07 -1.30
N LEU A 174 5.05 -2.96 -0.60
CA LEU A 174 6.18 -2.57 0.25
C LEU A 174 7.26 -1.83 -0.56
N ARG A 175 7.54 -2.30 -1.78
CA ARG A 175 8.50 -1.66 -2.68
C ARG A 175 8.05 -0.24 -3.04
N VAL A 176 6.76 -0.04 -3.31
CA VAL A 176 6.18 1.29 -3.57
C VAL A 176 6.33 2.18 -2.34
N VAL A 177 6.01 1.68 -1.14
CA VAL A 177 6.15 2.44 0.12
C VAL A 177 7.60 2.87 0.36
N VAL A 178 8.58 1.98 0.14
CA VAL A 178 10.02 2.32 0.29
C VAL A 178 10.44 3.39 -0.72
N ASN A 179 9.93 3.32 -1.95
CA ASN A 179 10.23 4.32 -2.98
C ASN A 179 9.59 5.68 -2.69
N GLU A 180 8.34 5.72 -2.24
CA GLU A 180 7.66 6.97 -1.85
C GLU A 180 8.28 7.61 -0.60
N ALA A 181 8.77 6.79 0.33
CA ALA A 181 9.49 7.24 1.51
C ALA A 181 10.92 7.75 1.22
N GLY A 182 11.41 7.65 -0.03
CA GLY A 182 12.77 8.02 -0.42
C GLY A 182 13.16 9.48 -0.16
N SER A 183 12.19 10.39 0.02
CA SER A 183 12.46 11.77 0.46
C SER A 183 12.91 11.89 1.93
N MET A 184 12.60 10.89 2.75
CA MET A 184 12.92 10.85 4.18
C MET A 184 14.08 9.89 4.52
N ILE A 185 14.53 9.09 3.54
CA ILE A 185 15.55 8.06 3.72
C ILE A 185 16.73 8.38 2.79
N PRO A 186 17.98 8.42 3.30
CA PRO A 186 19.14 8.60 2.42
C PRO A 186 19.19 7.53 1.33
N HIS A 187 19.52 7.92 0.10
CA HIS A 187 19.43 7.07 -1.09
C HIS A 187 20.16 5.71 -0.94
N ARG A 188 21.30 5.68 -0.24
CA ARG A 188 22.05 4.45 0.05
C ARG A 188 21.25 3.44 0.89
N HIS A 189 20.47 3.92 1.87
CA HIS A 189 19.65 3.06 2.73
C HIS A 189 18.39 2.58 1.99
N GLN A 190 17.81 3.42 1.14
CA GLN A 190 16.71 3.02 0.26
C GLN A 190 17.13 1.86 -0.65
N GLN A 191 18.28 1.99 -1.33
CA GLN A 191 18.79 0.94 -2.22
C GLN A 191 19.02 -0.38 -1.46
N MET A 192 19.60 -0.30 -0.25
CA MET A 192 19.80 -1.47 0.60
C MET A 192 18.48 -2.17 0.95
N LEU A 193 17.43 -1.43 1.34
CA LEU A 193 16.12 -2.00 1.67
C LEU A 193 15.50 -2.72 0.46
N LEU A 194 15.62 -2.12 -0.74
CA LEU A 194 15.15 -2.73 -1.97
C LEU A 194 15.93 -4.02 -2.29
N SER A 195 17.25 -3.99 -2.16
CA SER A 195 18.11 -5.16 -2.39
C SER A 195 17.85 -6.30 -1.40
N ILE A 196 17.49 -6.01 -0.14
CA ILE A 196 17.09 -7.04 0.83
C ILE A 196 15.81 -7.73 0.40
N LEU A 197 14.83 -6.98 -0.14
CA LEU A 197 13.65 -7.60 -0.72
C LEU A 197 14.10 -8.51 -1.88
N ASP A 198 14.90 -8.02 -2.81
CA ASP A 198 15.33 -8.80 -3.98
C ASP A 198 16.09 -10.08 -3.61
N LEU A 199 16.91 -10.05 -2.56
CA LEU A 199 17.69 -11.19 -2.06
C LEU A 199 16.83 -12.44 -1.77
N GLU A 200 15.60 -12.26 -1.28
CA GLU A 200 14.69 -13.38 -0.98
C GLU A 200 14.21 -14.12 -2.25
N LYS A 201 14.34 -13.51 -3.45
CA LYS A 201 14.05 -14.18 -4.74
C LYS A 201 15.32 -14.62 -5.48
N ALA A 202 16.50 -14.18 -5.06
CA ALA A 202 17.75 -14.52 -5.72
C ALA A 202 18.12 -15.99 -5.46
N THR A 203 18.53 -16.68 -6.51
CA THR A 203 19.08 -18.03 -6.44
C THR A 203 20.61 -18.00 -6.45
N VAL A 204 21.25 -19.16 -6.27
CA VAL A 204 22.69 -19.30 -6.47
C VAL A 204 23.06 -19.01 -7.92
N GLU A 205 22.23 -19.42 -8.88
CA GLU A 205 22.41 -19.18 -10.31
C GLU A 205 22.55 -17.68 -10.64
N ASP A 206 21.75 -16.83 -9.98
CA ASP A 206 21.71 -15.39 -10.25
C ASP A 206 23.02 -14.65 -9.90
N ILE A 207 23.87 -15.26 -9.05
CA ILE A 207 25.07 -14.60 -8.50
C ILE A 207 26.37 -15.40 -8.69
N MET A 208 26.30 -16.64 -9.17
CA MET A 208 27.47 -17.50 -9.31
C MET A 208 28.41 -16.98 -10.41
N ILE A 209 29.70 -17.29 -10.29
CA ILE A 209 30.66 -17.06 -11.38
C ILE A 209 30.41 -18.13 -12.45
N PRO A 210 30.14 -17.77 -13.71
CA PRO A 210 29.93 -18.73 -14.78
C PRO A 210 31.11 -19.69 -14.96
N ARG A 211 30.84 -20.95 -15.33
CA ARG A 211 31.86 -22.01 -15.43
C ARG A 211 33.10 -21.62 -16.24
N ASN A 212 32.91 -20.94 -17.36
CA ASN A 212 33.98 -20.51 -18.26
C ASN A 212 34.83 -19.34 -17.72
N GLU A 213 34.39 -18.70 -16.64
CA GLU A 213 35.09 -17.60 -15.97
C GLU A 213 35.76 -18.07 -14.66
N ILE A 214 35.62 -19.35 -14.30
CA ILE A 214 36.25 -19.91 -13.11
C ILE A 214 37.75 -20.01 -13.33
N VAL A 215 38.51 -19.30 -12.49
CA VAL A 215 39.95 -19.48 -12.35
C VAL A 215 40.18 -20.58 -11.32
N GLY A 216 40.79 -21.69 -11.72
CA GLY A 216 41.14 -22.82 -10.85
C GLY A 216 42.52 -23.36 -11.18
N ILE A 217 42.96 -24.35 -10.39
CA ILE A 217 44.24 -25.04 -10.58
C ILE A 217 43.95 -26.46 -11.04
N ASP A 218 44.49 -26.85 -12.19
CA ASP A 218 44.53 -28.24 -12.61
C ASP A 218 45.73 -28.93 -11.96
N ILE A 219 45.50 -29.99 -11.18
CA ILE A 219 46.58 -30.73 -10.53
C ILE A 219 47.42 -31.56 -11.53
N SER A 220 46.89 -31.78 -12.74
CA SER A 220 47.58 -32.46 -13.82
C SER A 220 48.68 -31.61 -14.46
N ASP A 221 48.56 -30.28 -14.42
CA ASP A 221 49.52 -29.33 -15.00
C ASP A 221 50.92 -29.45 -14.38
N ASP A 222 51.95 -28.98 -15.09
CA ASP A 222 53.32 -29.01 -14.58
C ASP A 222 53.45 -28.21 -13.28
N TRP A 223 54.29 -28.70 -12.35
CA TRP A 223 54.40 -28.10 -11.02
C TRP A 223 54.81 -26.62 -11.07
N GLU A 224 55.67 -26.24 -12.02
CA GLU A 224 56.10 -24.85 -12.24
C GLU A 224 54.92 -23.96 -12.65
N ASP A 225 54.02 -24.45 -13.51
CA ASP A 225 52.83 -23.72 -13.95
C ASP A 225 51.84 -23.51 -12.80
N ILE A 226 51.63 -24.55 -11.98
CA ILE A 226 50.80 -24.48 -10.78
C ILE A 226 51.34 -23.43 -9.81
N VAL A 227 52.66 -23.41 -9.58
CA VAL A 227 53.31 -22.43 -8.70
C VAL A 227 53.16 -21.01 -9.27
N GLY A 228 53.33 -20.84 -10.59
CA GLY A 228 53.10 -19.58 -11.28
C GLY A 228 51.66 -19.07 -11.09
N GLN A 229 50.66 -19.92 -11.33
CA GLN A 229 49.25 -19.59 -11.14
C GLN A 229 48.95 -19.18 -9.69
N ILE A 230 49.50 -19.89 -8.70
CA ILE A 230 49.32 -19.55 -7.28
C ILE A 230 49.95 -18.18 -6.96
N ALA A 231 51.12 -17.88 -7.52
CA ALA A 231 51.83 -16.63 -7.26
C ALA A 231 51.14 -15.41 -7.89
N GLU A 232 50.51 -15.58 -9.06
CA GLU A 232 49.87 -14.49 -9.82
C GLU A 232 48.39 -14.29 -9.49
N SER A 233 47.76 -15.29 -8.85
CA SER A 233 46.32 -15.26 -8.55
C SER A 233 45.92 -14.11 -7.63
N GLN A 234 44.84 -13.42 -8.01
CA GLN A 234 44.21 -12.36 -7.21
C GLN A 234 43.15 -12.90 -6.23
N HIS A 235 42.87 -14.20 -6.26
CA HIS A 235 41.82 -14.82 -5.45
C HIS A 235 42.39 -15.46 -4.18
N THR A 236 41.62 -15.42 -3.09
CA THR A 236 42.07 -16.05 -1.83
C THR A 236 41.87 -17.57 -1.81
N ARG A 237 40.89 -18.06 -2.59
CA ARG A 237 40.52 -19.46 -2.71
C ARG A 237 40.37 -19.81 -4.18
N LEU A 238 40.87 -20.98 -4.57
CA LEU A 238 40.76 -21.51 -5.93
C LEU A 238 40.23 -22.95 -5.86
N PRO A 239 39.33 -23.34 -6.77
CA PRO A 239 39.01 -24.74 -6.97
C PRO A 239 40.24 -25.47 -7.53
N VAL A 240 40.49 -26.67 -7.01
CA VAL A 240 41.49 -27.59 -7.53
C VAL A 240 40.75 -28.74 -8.18
N TYR A 241 41.08 -29.03 -9.43
CA TYR A 241 40.45 -30.06 -10.24
C TYR A 241 41.50 -30.91 -10.96
N GLU A 242 41.07 -31.96 -11.65
CA GLU A 242 41.95 -32.85 -12.41
C GLU A 242 41.47 -32.98 -13.85
N ASN A 243 42.27 -32.47 -14.81
CA ASN A 243 42.03 -32.41 -16.25
C ASN A 243 40.83 -31.56 -16.71
N ASP A 244 39.71 -31.62 -15.99
CA ASP A 244 38.48 -30.87 -16.28
C ASP A 244 37.92 -30.30 -14.97
N ILE A 245 37.38 -29.09 -15.04
CA ILE A 245 36.70 -28.40 -13.94
C ILE A 245 35.48 -29.19 -13.42
N ASP A 246 34.94 -30.13 -14.19
CA ASP A 246 33.90 -31.07 -13.72
C ASP A 246 34.42 -32.06 -12.66
N HIS A 247 35.72 -32.30 -12.60
CA HIS A 247 36.37 -33.19 -11.64
C HIS A 247 37.05 -32.40 -10.51
N VAL A 248 36.25 -31.60 -9.79
CA VAL A 248 36.75 -30.82 -8.63
C VAL A 248 37.18 -31.77 -7.51
N ILE A 249 38.45 -31.70 -7.14
CA ILE A 249 39.03 -32.39 -5.98
C ILE A 249 38.66 -31.63 -4.70
N GLY A 250 38.67 -30.30 -4.75
CA GLY A 250 38.28 -29.47 -3.61
C GLY A 250 38.64 -27.99 -3.78
N MET A 251 38.74 -27.28 -2.66
CA MET A 251 39.09 -25.87 -2.59
C MET A 251 40.44 -25.66 -1.89
N LEU A 252 41.34 -24.94 -2.54
CA LEU A 252 42.64 -24.54 -2.00
C LEU A 252 42.59 -23.10 -1.50
N HIS A 253 42.99 -22.88 -0.25
CA HIS A 253 43.23 -21.54 0.26
C HIS A 253 44.70 -21.16 0.02
N LEU A 254 44.95 -20.10 -0.76
CA LEU A 254 46.32 -19.76 -1.21
C LEU A 254 47.31 -19.51 -0.06
N ARG A 255 46.85 -18.90 1.04
CA ARG A 255 47.65 -18.75 2.27
C ARG A 255 48.20 -20.06 2.83
N ARG A 256 47.47 -21.19 2.68
CA ARG A 256 47.96 -22.52 3.06
C ARG A 256 48.97 -23.04 2.04
N ALA A 257 48.71 -22.81 0.75
CA ALA A 257 49.59 -23.19 -0.34
C ALA A 257 50.98 -22.56 -0.19
N ILE A 258 51.08 -21.26 0.08
CA ILE A 258 52.35 -20.54 0.26
C ILE A 258 53.26 -21.22 1.32
N ARG A 259 52.68 -21.77 2.40
CA ARG A 259 53.47 -22.47 3.43
C ARG A 259 54.05 -23.79 2.94
N VAL A 260 53.28 -24.53 2.15
CA VAL A 260 53.71 -25.81 1.56
C VAL A 260 54.76 -25.58 0.48
N LEU A 261 54.62 -24.53 -0.32
CA LEU A 261 55.58 -24.17 -1.37
C LEU A 261 56.98 -23.82 -0.84
N GLN A 262 57.11 -23.46 0.45
CA GLN A 262 58.40 -23.17 1.09
C GLN A 262 59.10 -24.41 1.66
N GLN A 263 58.44 -25.58 1.63
CA GLN A 263 59.01 -26.81 2.17
C GLN A 263 59.94 -27.49 1.14
N PRO A 264 61.01 -28.18 1.58
CA PRO A 264 61.95 -28.83 0.67
C PRO A 264 61.34 -30.01 -0.12
N ASP A 265 60.22 -30.56 0.34
CA ASP A 265 59.40 -31.61 -0.27
C ASP A 265 58.14 -31.06 -0.96
N ALA A 266 58.13 -29.76 -1.30
CA ALA A 266 57.02 -29.14 -2.01
C ALA A 266 56.74 -29.85 -3.34
N GLY A 267 55.50 -30.30 -3.50
CA GLY A 267 55.04 -30.98 -4.70
C GLY A 267 53.52 -31.15 -4.71
N LYS A 268 53.03 -31.77 -5.79
CA LYS A 268 51.60 -31.98 -6.02
C LYS A 268 50.89 -32.71 -4.87
N ASP A 269 51.54 -33.69 -4.26
CA ASP A 269 50.96 -34.47 -3.16
C ASP A 269 50.83 -33.65 -1.87
N ALA A 270 51.82 -32.82 -1.57
CA ALA A 270 51.75 -31.89 -0.44
C ALA A 270 50.66 -30.82 -0.66
N LEU A 271 50.43 -30.41 -1.92
CA LEU A 271 49.34 -29.51 -2.28
C LEU A 271 47.98 -30.20 -2.11
N ARG A 272 47.83 -31.44 -2.61
CA ARG A 272 46.60 -32.24 -2.42
C ARG A 272 46.24 -32.41 -0.94
N ALA A 273 47.23 -32.60 -0.08
CA ALA A 273 47.02 -32.79 1.36
C ALA A 273 46.41 -31.57 2.09
N ILE A 274 46.50 -30.36 1.50
CA ILE A 274 45.94 -29.13 2.09
C ILE A 274 44.66 -28.65 1.40
N VAL A 275 44.24 -29.32 0.30
CA VAL A 275 42.95 -29.09 -0.35
C VAL A 275 41.84 -29.49 0.62
N SER A 276 40.88 -28.59 0.80
CA SER A 276 39.70 -28.85 1.63
C SER A 276 38.56 -29.34 0.74
N GLU A 277 37.71 -30.24 1.25
CA GLU A 277 36.56 -30.75 0.51
C GLU A 277 35.66 -29.61 0.00
N ALA A 278 35.23 -29.71 -1.27
CA ALA A 278 34.34 -28.72 -1.88
C ALA A 278 32.88 -28.94 -1.42
N TYR A 279 32.18 -27.84 -1.16
CA TYR A 279 30.75 -27.85 -0.86
C TYR A 279 29.97 -27.54 -2.14
N PHE A 280 29.05 -28.43 -2.50
CA PHE A 280 28.25 -28.32 -3.72
C PHE A 280 26.80 -27.98 -3.40
N VAL A 281 26.22 -27.07 -4.18
CA VAL A 281 24.81 -26.67 -4.09
C VAL A 281 24.19 -26.62 -5.48
N PRO A 282 22.92 -27.04 -5.63
CA PRO A 282 22.19 -26.83 -6.88
C PRO A 282 21.98 -25.34 -7.18
N GLU A 283 21.96 -24.99 -8.46
CA GLU A 283 21.82 -23.60 -8.95
C GLU A 283 20.51 -22.92 -8.50
N GLY A 284 19.41 -23.68 -8.45
CA GLY A 284 18.09 -23.16 -8.07
C GLY A 284 17.87 -22.97 -6.56
N VAL A 285 18.88 -23.22 -5.72
CA VAL A 285 18.75 -23.02 -4.27
C VAL A 285 18.64 -21.52 -3.96
N PRO A 286 17.67 -21.09 -3.13
CA PRO A 286 17.56 -19.71 -2.69
C PRO A 286 18.80 -19.22 -1.94
N LEU A 287 19.30 -18.04 -2.30
CA LEU A 287 20.52 -17.48 -1.76
C LEU A 287 20.43 -17.21 -0.25
N ASN A 288 19.26 -16.83 0.25
CA ASN A 288 19.01 -16.62 1.67
C ASN A 288 19.25 -17.87 2.53
N THR A 289 19.16 -19.07 1.95
CA THR A 289 19.45 -20.34 2.64
C THR A 289 20.94 -20.58 2.79
N GLN A 290 21.76 -20.00 1.90
CA GLN A 290 23.22 -20.14 1.91
C GLN A 290 23.93 -19.07 2.77
N LEU A 291 23.20 -18.01 3.17
CA LEU A 291 23.74 -16.90 3.97
C LEU A 291 23.49 -17.03 5.48
N LEU A 292 22.69 -18.03 5.89
CA LEU A 292 22.34 -18.33 7.29
C LEU A 292 23.33 -19.33 7.90
#